data_AF-A0AAX3S428-F1
#
_entry.id   AF-A0AAX3S428-F1
#
_cell.length_a   1.000
_cell.length_b   1.000
_cell.length_c   1.000
_cell.angle_alpha   90.00
_cell.angle_beta   90.00
_cell.angle_gamma   90.00
#
_symmetry.space_group_name_H-M   'P 1'
#
loop_
_entity.id
_entity.type
_entity.pdbx_description
1 polymer ?
#
loop_
_entity_poly.entity_id
_entity_poly.type
_entity_poly.pdbx_seq_one_letter_code
_entity_poly.pdbx_strand_id
1 'polypeptide(L)'
;MNALFHDITGAIGELQSYGIPLWAVEGKPYPIRSVVYHKNKTWQSKIENNNVEPAAGAAWQELKADLTAGDIQVYNKTESDKRFQPLGNYQTAGYSYSKAESDTHFQPKGNYAPAGNYAVKGESYTKAEGDTRYQPKGSYQPSGDYALKGSSYTKSESDGKYQPKGSYQAAGYSYSKAESDTSYQPKGNYAPAGNYALKGDSYTKAEGDGRYQPKGSYQPSGDYATNSTVNSKFDAANSNANNRVPNTRKVNNKPLSADITITASDVGAYTKAESDTKIADAKKMGTDAQVTANAANTNATNANNNANGRVPNTRKVNNKALSADISLNAGDVGAYTKAEVDSRISASGGKNTANKTDNGWWKCGDTGMMLQNVHTTFKDWSDNVVNFPIPFPNKCINVVVSVNSSTNNPGNYAIYVKSWNAKSVTVYISGIAPGPLHIMAMGY
;
A
#
# COMPACT_ATOMS: atom_id res chain seq x y z
N MET A 1 37.45 56.68 -18.87
CA MET A 1 36.57 55.77 -18.13
C MET A 1 35.20 55.87 -18.79
N ASN A 2 34.60 54.86 -19.42
CA ASN A 2 34.61 53.47 -18.97
C ASN A 2 33.87 52.53 -19.94
N ALA A 3 34.08 52.59 -21.26
CA ALA A 3 33.48 51.62 -22.20
C ALA A 3 33.74 50.18 -21.75
N LEU A 4 35.00 49.88 -21.36
CA LEU A 4 35.38 48.60 -20.75
C LEU A 4 34.60 48.25 -19.47
N PHE A 5 34.36 49.20 -18.57
CA PHE A 5 33.59 48.93 -17.35
C PHE A 5 32.10 48.83 -17.62
N HIS A 6 31.57 49.52 -18.63
CA HIS A 6 30.18 49.36 -19.09
C HIS A 6 29.98 47.95 -19.65
N ASP A 7 30.89 47.49 -20.50
CA ASP A 7 30.84 46.16 -21.12
C ASP A 7 31.02 45.05 -20.08
N ILE A 8 31.94 45.22 -19.12
CA ILE A 8 32.11 44.29 -17.99
C ILE A 8 30.86 44.27 -17.11
N THR A 9 30.27 45.42 -16.82
CA THR A 9 29.07 45.51 -15.97
C THR A 9 27.85 44.89 -16.68
N GLY A 10 27.72 45.09 -17.98
CA GLY A 10 26.71 44.44 -18.82
C GLY A 10 26.84 42.93 -18.81
N ALA A 11 28.04 42.42 -19.11
CA ALA A 11 28.32 40.98 -19.11
C ALA A 11 28.09 40.31 -17.73
N ILE A 12 28.45 41.01 -16.63
CA ILE A 12 28.18 40.52 -15.27
C ILE A 12 26.67 40.52 -14.98
N GLY A 13 25.93 41.55 -15.41
CA GLY A 13 24.47 41.60 -15.24
C GLY A 13 23.76 40.46 -15.97
N GLU A 14 24.20 40.15 -17.20
CA GLU A 14 23.70 39.01 -17.97
C GLU A 14 24.01 37.67 -17.29
N LEU A 15 25.23 37.50 -16.79
CA LEU A 15 25.61 36.31 -16.01
C LEU A 15 24.78 36.17 -14.73
N GLN A 16 24.46 37.27 -14.04
CA GLN A 16 23.59 37.24 -12.85
C GLN A 16 22.15 36.87 -13.20
N SER A 17 21.64 37.33 -14.34
CA SER A 17 20.26 37.06 -14.76
C SER A 17 20.04 35.63 -15.26
N TYR A 18 21.01 35.06 -16.00
CA TYR A 18 20.86 33.75 -16.64
C TYR A 18 21.70 32.64 -16.00
N GLY A 19 22.62 32.99 -15.10
CA GLY A 19 23.55 32.06 -14.42
C GLY A 19 24.70 31.56 -15.29
N ILE A 20 24.65 31.78 -16.61
CA ILE A 20 25.61 31.34 -17.62
C ILE A 20 25.71 32.37 -18.76
N PRO A 21 26.86 32.46 -19.44
CA PRO A 21 27.08 33.50 -20.45
C PRO A 21 26.18 33.29 -21.67
N LEU A 22 25.64 34.40 -22.22
CA LEU A 22 24.90 34.38 -23.48
C LEU A 22 25.82 33.99 -24.65
N TRP A 23 25.28 33.23 -25.59
CA TRP A 23 25.99 32.98 -26.84
C TRP A 23 26.10 34.26 -27.67
N ALA A 24 27.30 34.55 -28.18
CA ALA A 24 27.59 35.70 -29.00
C ALA A 24 28.43 35.29 -30.22
N VAL A 25 28.19 35.95 -31.36
CA VAL A 25 28.95 35.70 -32.60
C VAL A 25 30.43 36.02 -32.40
N GLU A 26 30.73 37.08 -31.65
CA GLU A 26 32.09 37.53 -31.32
C GLU A 26 32.80 36.61 -30.31
N GLY A 27 32.06 35.75 -29.61
CA GLY A 27 32.60 34.80 -28.62
C GLY A 27 33.15 33.51 -29.24
N LYS A 28 33.08 33.35 -30.56
CA LYS A 28 33.60 32.19 -31.28
C LYS A 28 35.13 32.29 -31.46
N PRO A 29 35.86 31.16 -31.47
CA PRO A 29 35.38 29.80 -31.27
C PRO A 29 35.18 29.45 -29.78
N TYR A 30 34.13 28.68 -29.50
CA TYR A 30 33.86 28.18 -28.16
C TYR A 30 34.62 26.85 -27.89
N PRO A 31 35.35 26.73 -26.77
CA PRO A 31 36.09 25.52 -26.45
C PRO A 31 35.16 24.35 -26.09
N ILE A 32 35.67 23.12 -26.12
CA ILE A 32 34.89 21.94 -25.73
C ILE A 32 34.40 22.09 -24.29
N ARG A 33 33.18 21.63 -24.02
CA ARG A 33 32.49 21.74 -22.72
C ARG A 33 32.11 23.15 -22.26
N SER A 34 32.40 24.21 -23.02
CA SER A 34 31.87 25.53 -22.72
C SER A 34 30.35 25.52 -22.69
N VAL A 35 29.76 26.25 -21.74
CA VAL A 35 28.30 26.34 -21.58
C VAL A 35 27.83 27.75 -21.94
N VAL A 36 26.81 27.84 -22.78
CA VAL A 36 26.21 29.11 -23.21
C VAL A 36 24.69 29.05 -23.14
N TYR A 37 24.06 30.22 -22.94
CA TYR A 37 22.61 30.38 -23.04
C TYR A 37 22.24 30.91 -24.43
N HIS A 38 21.29 30.26 -25.11
CA HIS A 38 20.82 30.67 -26.43
C HIS A 38 19.39 30.18 -26.68
N LYS A 39 18.50 31.07 -27.15
CA LYS A 39 17.08 30.77 -27.47
C LYS A 39 16.35 30.03 -26.34
N ASN A 40 16.45 30.58 -25.13
CA ASN A 40 15.85 30.04 -23.90
C ASN A 40 16.32 28.64 -23.49
N LYS A 41 17.49 28.23 -23.95
CA LYS A 41 18.07 26.91 -23.69
C LYS A 41 19.54 27.01 -23.31
N THR A 42 20.00 26.05 -22.53
CA THR A 42 21.41 25.90 -22.16
C THR A 42 22.08 24.90 -23.09
N TRP A 43 23.24 25.26 -23.61
CA TRP A 43 23.98 24.45 -24.58
C TRP A 43 25.42 24.23 -24.13
N GLN A 44 25.91 23.01 -24.26
CA GLN A 44 27.30 22.65 -24.03
C GLN A 44 28.00 22.30 -25.35
N SER A 45 29.16 22.89 -25.58
CA SER A 45 29.97 22.58 -26.77
C SER A 45 30.52 21.15 -26.72
N LYS A 46 30.42 20.42 -27.82
CA LYS A 46 30.93 19.05 -27.99
C LYS A 46 32.25 18.97 -28.76
N ILE A 47 32.73 20.10 -29.29
CA ILE A 47 33.95 20.18 -30.10
C ILE A 47 34.85 21.32 -29.62
N GLU A 48 36.16 21.19 -29.86
CA GLU A 48 37.20 22.05 -29.27
C GLU A 48 37.27 23.46 -29.87
N ASN A 49 36.78 23.67 -31.10
CA ASN A 49 36.76 24.97 -31.78
C ASN A 49 35.39 25.25 -32.40
N ASN A 50 34.38 25.41 -31.55
CA ASN A 50 33.00 25.49 -32.00
C ASN A 50 32.65 26.89 -32.53
N ASN A 51 32.53 26.99 -33.85
CA ASN A 51 32.15 28.21 -34.57
C ASN A 51 30.67 28.23 -35.00
N VAL A 52 29.92 27.19 -34.67
CA VAL A 52 28.54 26.99 -35.12
C VAL A 52 27.57 27.55 -34.07
N GLU A 53 26.46 28.13 -34.50
CA GLU A 53 25.39 28.59 -33.59
C GLU A 53 24.75 27.40 -32.83
N PRO A 54 24.38 27.55 -31.54
CA PRO A 54 23.79 26.47 -30.76
C PRO A 54 22.50 25.92 -31.37
N ALA A 55 22.55 24.66 -31.76
CA ALA A 55 21.43 23.88 -32.29
C ALA A 55 21.66 22.39 -32.02
N ALA A 56 20.59 21.60 -31.98
CA ALA A 56 20.68 20.16 -31.76
C ALA A 56 21.52 19.49 -32.87
N GLY A 57 22.62 18.84 -32.52
CA GLY A 57 23.49 18.21 -33.51
C GLY A 57 24.84 17.75 -32.98
N ALA A 58 25.81 17.65 -33.88
CA ALA A 58 27.15 17.14 -33.55
C ALA A 58 27.97 18.12 -32.70
N ALA A 59 27.79 19.43 -32.90
CA ALA A 59 28.60 20.47 -32.27
C ALA A 59 28.10 20.90 -30.88
N TRP A 60 26.81 20.76 -30.58
CA TRP A 60 26.21 21.23 -29.33
C TRP A 60 25.30 20.17 -28.70
N GLN A 61 25.35 20.07 -27.37
CA GLN A 61 24.45 19.28 -26.53
C GLN A 61 23.51 20.23 -25.78
N GLU A 62 22.20 20.06 -25.91
CA GLU A 62 21.24 20.76 -25.04
C GLU A 62 21.33 20.18 -23.63
N LEU A 63 21.51 21.04 -22.63
CA LEU A 63 21.43 20.70 -21.21
C LEU A 63 20.01 20.99 -20.73
N LYS A 64 19.18 19.95 -20.69
CA LYS A 64 17.79 20.03 -20.21
C LYS A 64 17.77 20.02 -18.67
N ALA A 65 16.85 20.77 -18.08
CA ALA A 65 16.60 20.72 -16.63
C ALA A 65 16.02 19.36 -16.20
N ASP A 66 15.16 18.78 -17.05
CA ASP A 66 14.53 17.48 -16.84
C ASP A 66 14.92 16.52 -17.98
N LEU A 67 15.47 15.35 -17.62
CA LEU A 67 15.74 14.26 -18.57
C LEU A 67 14.47 13.43 -18.74
N THR A 68 14.00 13.27 -19.98
CA THR A 68 12.84 12.40 -20.27
C THR A 68 13.28 10.94 -20.45
N ALA A 69 12.37 9.98 -20.24
CA ALA A 69 12.66 8.55 -20.41
C ALA A 69 13.19 8.22 -21.83
N GLY A 70 12.72 8.95 -22.85
CA GLY A 70 13.24 8.87 -24.22
C GLY A 70 14.66 9.38 -24.40
N ASP A 71 15.12 10.34 -23.59
CA ASP A 71 16.49 10.88 -23.65
C ASP A 71 17.55 9.91 -23.11
N ILE A 72 17.14 8.94 -22.28
CA ILE A 72 18.01 7.94 -21.63
C ILE A 72 17.72 6.49 -22.06
N GLN A 73 16.97 6.30 -23.15
CA GLN A 73 16.59 4.98 -23.69
C GLN A 73 15.94 4.03 -22.67
N VAL A 74 15.11 4.56 -21.77
CA VAL A 74 14.33 3.76 -20.83
C VAL A 74 12.84 4.00 -21.03
N TYR A 75 12.02 3.00 -20.76
CA TYR A 75 10.57 3.16 -20.79
C TYR A 75 10.09 3.88 -19.55
N ASN A 76 9.15 4.81 -19.71
CA ASN A 76 8.43 5.32 -18.55
C ASN A 76 7.44 4.25 -18.03
N LYS A 77 6.93 4.42 -16.80
CA LYS A 77 6.05 3.44 -16.15
C LYS A 77 4.83 3.07 -17.01
N THR A 78 4.20 4.05 -17.65
CA THR A 78 3.04 3.82 -18.51
C THR A 78 3.37 3.03 -19.78
N GLU A 79 4.53 3.27 -20.39
CA GLU A 79 5.03 2.51 -21.53
C GLU A 79 5.41 1.08 -21.13
N SER A 80 6.04 0.93 -19.96
CA SER A 80 6.39 -0.36 -19.39
C SER A 80 5.14 -1.21 -19.13
N ASP A 81 4.12 -0.64 -18.47
CA ASP A 81 2.88 -1.34 -18.12
C ASP A 81 2.04 -1.74 -19.35
N LYS A 82 2.17 -0.99 -20.46
CA LYS A 82 1.54 -1.34 -21.74
C LYS A 82 2.30 -2.42 -22.51
N ARG A 83 3.64 -2.43 -22.42
CA ARG A 83 4.50 -3.34 -23.20
C ARG A 83 4.78 -4.65 -22.49
N PHE A 84 4.77 -4.63 -21.16
CA PHE A 84 5.21 -5.74 -20.33
C PHE A 84 4.20 -5.94 -19.20
N GLN A 85 3.66 -7.15 -19.13
CA GLN A 85 2.89 -7.59 -17.97
C GLN A 85 3.84 -7.98 -16.82
N PRO A 86 3.41 -7.86 -15.55
CA PRO A 86 4.21 -8.31 -14.40
C PRO A 86 4.61 -9.78 -14.55
N LEU A 87 5.81 -10.17 -14.14
CA LEU A 87 6.24 -11.56 -14.24
C LEU A 87 5.40 -12.44 -13.29
N GLY A 88 4.67 -13.41 -13.84
CA GLY A 88 3.76 -14.27 -13.11
C GLY A 88 3.60 -15.64 -13.77
N ASN A 89 3.08 -16.62 -13.03
CA ASN A 89 2.82 -17.97 -13.53
C ASN A 89 1.54 -17.97 -14.40
N TYR A 90 1.63 -17.42 -15.60
CA TYR A 90 0.52 -17.41 -16.55
C TYR A 90 0.44 -18.76 -17.27
N GLN A 91 -0.72 -19.40 -17.23
CA GLN A 91 -1.00 -20.58 -18.04
C GLN A 91 -1.17 -20.19 -19.51
N THR A 92 -0.62 -21.00 -20.41
CA THR A 92 -0.61 -20.80 -21.86
C THR A 92 -2.02 -20.68 -22.42
N ALA A 93 -2.25 -19.65 -23.25
CA ALA A 93 -3.52 -19.43 -23.96
C ALA A 93 -3.92 -20.69 -24.76
N GLY A 94 -5.10 -21.23 -24.45
CA GLY A 94 -5.63 -22.47 -25.03
C GLY A 94 -6.11 -23.51 -24.02
N TYR A 95 -5.78 -23.36 -22.73
CA TYR A 95 -6.22 -24.26 -21.64
C TYR A 95 -7.34 -23.66 -20.78
N SER A 96 -8.47 -23.28 -21.36
CA SER A 96 -9.65 -22.86 -20.58
C SER A 96 -10.95 -23.24 -21.27
N TYR A 97 -11.80 -24.00 -20.57
CA TYR A 97 -13.20 -24.20 -20.96
C TYR A 97 -13.97 -22.90 -20.71
N SER A 98 -14.84 -22.53 -21.65
CA SER A 98 -15.77 -21.43 -21.49
C SER A 98 -16.76 -21.69 -20.33
N LYS A 99 -17.32 -20.61 -19.76
CA LYS A 99 -18.31 -20.69 -18.66
C LYS A 99 -19.48 -21.63 -19.01
N ALA A 100 -19.88 -21.67 -20.29
CA ALA A 100 -20.93 -22.55 -20.80
C ALA A 100 -20.52 -24.04 -20.86
N GLU A 101 -19.25 -24.34 -21.12
CA GLU A 101 -18.72 -25.71 -21.14
C GLU A 101 -18.54 -26.26 -19.72
N SER A 102 -18.18 -25.41 -18.75
CA SER A 102 -18.07 -25.80 -17.34
C SER A 102 -19.42 -26.12 -16.70
N ASP A 103 -20.47 -25.35 -17.04
CA ASP A 103 -21.82 -25.53 -16.46
C ASP A 103 -22.55 -26.77 -17.00
N THR A 104 -22.13 -27.30 -18.16
CA THR A 104 -22.71 -28.52 -18.78
C THR A 104 -21.99 -29.80 -18.38
N HIS A 105 -20.72 -29.73 -17.96
CA HIS A 105 -19.90 -30.91 -17.65
C HIS A 105 -19.66 -31.14 -16.15
N PHE A 106 -19.91 -30.15 -15.28
CA PHE A 106 -19.63 -30.27 -13.84
C PHE A 106 -20.73 -29.63 -12.99
N GLN A 107 -21.20 -30.33 -11.96
CA GLN A 107 -22.14 -29.80 -10.96
C GLN A 107 -21.39 -29.10 -9.81
N PRO A 108 -21.90 -27.98 -9.24
CA PRO A 108 -21.33 -27.35 -8.04
C PRO A 108 -21.45 -28.26 -6.81
N LYS A 109 -20.40 -28.33 -5.99
CA LYS A 109 -20.29 -29.26 -4.86
C LYS A 109 -20.83 -28.65 -3.54
N GLY A 110 -21.83 -29.31 -2.95
CA GLY A 110 -22.28 -29.21 -1.53
C GLY A 110 -23.71 -28.65 -1.36
N ASN A 111 -24.67 -29.21 -0.60
CA ASN A 111 -24.75 -30.37 0.29
C ASN A 111 -26.16 -31.00 0.12
N TYR A 112 -26.27 -32.29 -0.22
CA TYR A 112 -27.54 -33.02 -0.20
C TYR A 112 -27.46 -34.17 0.80
N ALA A 113 -28.18 -34.05 1.92
CA ALA A 113 -28.39 -35.13 2.87
C ALA A 113 -29.50 -36.08 2.36
N PRO A 114 -29.41 -37.40 2.59
CA PRO A 114 -30.37 -38.36 2.07
C PRO A 114 -31.60 -38.52 2.97
N ALA A 115 -32.70 -38.93 2.34
CA ALA A 115 -34.02 -39.16 2.92
C ALA A 115 -34.10 -40.37 3.87
N GLY A 116 -34.99 -40.30 4.87
CA GLY A 116 -35.58 -41.48 5.52
C GLY A 116 -35.97 -41.35 7.01
N ASN A 117 -37.25 -41.05 7.26
CA ASN A 117 -38.14 -41.26 8.43
C ASN A 117 -37.57 -41.69 9.80
N TYR A 118 -38.04 -41.05 10.89
CA TYR A 118 -38.92 -41.58 11.96
C TYR A 118 -39.27 -40.45 12.96
N ALA A 119 -40.53 -40.36 13.38
CA ALA A 119 -41.03 -39.36 14.33
C ALA A 119 -40.97 -39.84 15.79
N VAL A 120 -40.65 -38.96 16.75
CA VAL A 120 -41.08 -39.13 18.16
C VAL A 120 -41.37 -37.76 18.83
N LYS A 121 -42.68 -37.53 19.03
CA LYS A 121 -43.37 -37.10 20.27
C LYS A 121 -42.80 -35.94 21.12
N GLY A 122 -43.54 -34.83 21.11
CA GLY A 122 -43.69 -33.94 22.28
C GLY A 122 -43.23 -32.50 22.05
N GLU A 123 -44.20 -31.62 21.80
CA GLU A 123 -44.10 -30.15 21.99
C GLU A 123 -43.55 -29.28 20.85
N SER A 124 -44.21 -29.26 19.68
CA SER A 124 -44.34 -27.99 18.94
C SER A 124 -45.38 -28.08 17.83
N TYR A 125 -46.17 -27.00 17.69
CA TYR A 125 -47.09 -26.81 16.58
C TYR A 125 -46.38 -26.18 15.40
N THR A 126 -46.72 -26.62 14.19
CA THR A 126 -46.23 -25.99 12.96
C THR A 126 -46.89 -24.62 12.74
N LYS A 127 -46.25 -23.74 11.97
CA LYS A 127 -46.69 -22.35 11.72
C LYS A 127 -48.14 -22.27 11.20
N ALA A 128 -48.60 -23.27 10.45
CA ALA A 128 -49.98 -23.35 9.95
C ALA A 128 -51.01 -23.75 11.02
N GLU A 129 -50.59 -24.45 12.09
CA GLU A 129 -51.45 -24.91 13.18
C GLU A 129 -51.61 -23.89 14.32
N GLY A 130 -50.69 -22.93 14.44
CA GLY A 130 -50.81 -21.80 15.36
C GLY A 130 -51.84 -20.77 14.90
N ASP A 131 -51.90 -20.51 13.59
CA ASP A 131 -52.79 -19.52 12.98
C ASP A 131 -54.27 -19.95 12.95
N THR A 132 -54.56 -21.25 13.12
CA THR A 132 -55.93 -21.78 13.16
C THR A 132 -56.48 -22.01 14.57
N ARG A 133 -55.65 -21.89 15.62
CA ARG A 133 -56.06 -22.20 17.02
C ARG A 133 -56.03 -21.03 17.99
N TYR A 134 -55.49 -19.86 17.64
CA TYR A 134 -55.45 -18.69 18.54
C TYR A 134 -55.83 -17.39 17.82
N GLN A 135 -56.82 -16.68 18.37
CA GLN A 135 -57.07 -15.28 18.00
C GLN A 135 -56.18 -14.33 18.82
N PRO A 136 -55.66 -13.24 18.23
CA PRO A 136 -54.92 -12.23 18.98
C PRO A 136 -55.88 -11.47 19.92
N LYS A 137 -55.53 -11.43 21.20
CA LYS A 137 -56.30 -10.78 22.26
C LYS A 137 -55.66 -9.43 22.59
N GLY A 138 -56.40 -8.33 22.43
CA GLY A 138 -56.07 -7.06 23.09
C GLY A 138 -56.21 -5.80 22.25
N SER A 139 -57.45 -5.35 22.04
CA SER A 139 -57.80 -3.99 21.63
C SER A 139 -57.89 -3.08 22.85
N TYR A 140 -57.25 -1.91 22.82
CA TYR A 140 -57.77 -0.69 23.43
C TYR A 140 -57.49 0.49 22.47
N GLN A 141 -58.58 1.06 21.95
CA GLN A 141 -58.69 2.35 21.24
C GLN A 141 -58.17 3.54 22.09
N PRO A 142 -58.05 4.80 21.60
CA PRO A 142 -58.71 5.38 20.40
C PRO A 142 -57.88 6.35 19.51
N SER A 143 -58.40 6.54 18.30
CA SER A 143 -58.65 7.81 17.60
C SER A 143 -57.49 8.81 17.39
N GLY A 144 -57.18 9.06 16.11
CA GLY A 144 -56.50 10.28 15.66
C GLY A 144 -55.72 10.07 14.37
N ASP A 145 -56.33 10.39 13.23
CA ASP A 145 -55.69 10.34 11.92
C ASP A 145 -54.56 11.39 11.82
N TYR A 146 -53.31 10.93 11.82
CA TYR A 146 -52.14 11.76 11.55
C TYR A 146 -51.83 11.77 10.05
N ALA A 147 -51.95 12.95 9.44
CA ALA A 147 -51.58 13.20 8.05
C ALA A 147 -50.05 13.30 7.88
N LEU A 148 -49.49 12.53 6.94
CA LEU A 148 -48.18 12.77 6.33
C LEU A 148 -48.36 13.25 4.89
N LYS A 149 -48.37 14.58 4.75
CA LYS A 149 -47.70 15.40 3.73
C LYS A 149 -47.44 14.76 2.35
N GLY A 150 -48.21 15.19 1.34
CA GLY A 150 -47.71 15.27 -0.04
C GLY A 150 -48.74 15.05 -1.14
N SER A 151 -49.03 16.13 -1.87
CA SER A 151 -49.63 16.22 -3.22
C SER A 151 -51.11 16.62 -3.26
N SER A 152 -51.28 17.79 -3.86
CA SER A 152 -52.44 18.69 -3.90
C SER A 152 -53.69 18.15 -4.58
N TYR A 153 -54.87 18.58 -4.10
CA TYR A 153 -56.15 18.49 -4.80
C TYR A 153 -56.27 19.58 -5.87
N THR A 154 -57.06 19.30 -6.90
CA THR A 154 -57.26 20.18 -8.06
C THR A 154 -58.34 21.23 -7.81
N LYS A 155 -58.28 22.31 -8.58
CA LYS A 155 -59.09 23.55 -8.48
C LYS A 155 -60.61 23.36 -8.62
N SER A 156 -61.09 22.16 -8.94
CA SER A 156 -62.52 21.87 -9.10
C SER A 156 -63.18 21.18 -7.89
N GLU A 157 -62.43 20.93 -6.81
CA GLU A 157 -62.96 20.31 -5.58
C GLU A 157 -63.10 21.30 -4.40
N SER A 158 -62.79 22.59 -4.60
CA SER A 158 -62.87 23.64 -3.56
C SER A 158 -64.16 24.46 -3.53
N ASP A 159 -64.99 24.42 -4.58
CA ASP A 159 -66.05 25.43 -4.79
C ASP A 159 -67.42 25.04 -4.21
N GLY A 160 -67.48 24.00 -3.37
CA GLY A 160 -68.73 23.42 -2.89
C GLY A 160 -69.11 23.66 -1.44
N LYS A 161 -68.26 24.28 -0.58
CA LYS A 161 -68.54 24.25 0.88
C LYS A 161 -68.39 25.53 1.71
N TYR A 162 -67.79 26.64 1.26
CA TYR A 162 -67.74 27.85 2.10
C TYR A 162 -67.70 29.16 1.29
N GLN A 163 -68.55 30.12 1.66
CA GLN A 163 -68.40 31.53 1.29
C GLN A 163 -67.38 32.21 2.21
N PRO A 164 -66.54 33.15 1.74
CA PRO A 164 -65.68 33.96 2.59
C PRO A 164 -66.36 35.27 3.04
N LYS A 165 -66.26 35.58 4.33
CA LYS A 165 -66.44 36.93 4.92
C LYS A 165 -65.23 37.13 5.85
N GLY A 166 -64.42 38.18 5.84
CA GLY A 166 -64.35 39.46 5.13
C GLY A 166 -63.46 40.39 5.97
N SER A 167 -62.75 41.34 5.35
CA SER A 167 -62.45 42.74 5.77
C SER A 167 -61.29 43.25 4.88
N TYR A 168 -61.30 44.45 4.30
CA TYR A 168 -61.58 45.74 4.91
C TYR A 168 -62.25 46.75 3.95
N GLN A 169 -63.27 47.43 4.50
CA GLN A 169 -63.65 48.85 4.39
C GLN A 169 -63.46 49.62 3.07
N ALA A 170 -64.56 50.17 2.54
CA ALA A 170 -64.96 51.56 2.80
C ALA A 170 -66.36 51.91 2.24
N ALA A 171 -67.04 52.78 2.97
CA ALA A 171 -68.08 53.74 2.55
C ALA A 171 -69.48 53.25 2.13
N GLY A 172 -70.47 53.64 2.94
CA GLY A 172 -71.71 54.24 2.43
C GLY A 172 -73.00 53.43 2.57
N TYR A 173 -73.88 53.92 3.45
CA TYR A 173 -75.35 53.82 3.40
C TYR A 173 -76.02 52.47 3.74
N SER A 174 -76.42 52.38 5.01
CA SER A 174 -77.79 52.16 5.52
C SER A 174 -78.76 51.20 4.82
N TYR A 175 -79.25 50.25 5.63
CA TYR A 175 -80.31 49.25 5.46
C TYR A 175 -81.51 49.62 4.57
N SER A 176 -81.96 48.62 3.80
CA SER A 176 -83.18 48.64 2.99
C SER A 176 -84.45 48.49 3.82
N LYS A 177 -85.43 49.34 3.50
CA LYS A 177 -86.74 49.59 4.10
C LYS A 177 -87.72 48.39 4.15
N ALA A 178 -87.35 47.20 3.69
CA ALA A 178 -88.30 46.11 3.40
C ALA A 178 -88.32 44.95 4.40
N GLU A 179 -87.45 44.94 5.41
CA GLU A 179 -87.34 43.82 6.37
C GLU A 179 -87.49 44.26 7.84
N SER A 180 -87.96 45.49 8.07
CA SER A 180 -88.22 46.07 9.41
C SER A 180 -89.71 46.21 9.75
N ASP A 181 -90.62 45.93 8.80
CA ASP A 181 -92.05 46.31 8.92
C ASP A 181 -93.00 45.17 9.37
N THR A 182 -92.51 43.96 9.62
CA THR A 182 -93.39 42.79 9.87
C THR A 182 -93.32 42.19 11.26
N SER A 183 -92.81 42.88 12.30
CA SER A 183 -92.84 42.26 13.63
C SER A 183 -93.17 43.13 14.84
N TYR A 184 -92.84 44.44 14.96
CA TYR A 184 -93.21 45.19 16.19
C TYR A 184 -93.30 46.72 15.98
N GLN A 185 -94.35 47.36 16.54
CA GLN A 185 -94.42 48.81 16.85
C GLN A 185 -94.12 49.02 18.35
N PRO A 186 -93.45 50.13 18.79
CA PRO A 186 -94.22 51.24 19.41
C PRO A 186 -93.59 52.67 19.41
N LYS A 187 -94.44 53.66 19.10
CA LYS A 187 -94.85 54.89 19.83
C LYS A 187 -93.86 55.89 20.49
N GLY A 188 -94.00 57.17 20.10
CA GLY A 188 -94.13 58.32 21.03
C GLY A 188 -93.65 59.71 20.53
N ASN A 189 -94.55 60.69 20.29
CA ASN A 189 -94.65 61.96 21.08
C ASN A 189 -95.49 63.11 20.45
N TYR A 190 -96.58 63.45 21.17
CA TYR A 190 -97.20 64.76 21.51
C TYR A 190 -97.60 65.86 20.49
N ALA A 191 -98.92 66.16 20.58
CA ALA A 191 -99.60 67.48 20.68
C ALA A 191 -100.04 68.22 19.40
N PRO A 192 -100.97 69.20 19.49
CA PRO A 192 -102.29 69.21 20.16
C PRO A 192 -103.39 69.77 19.22
N ALA A 193 -104.67 69.44 19.42
CA ALA A 193 -105.79 70.31 19.00
C ALA A 193 -107.15 69.79 19.48
N GLY A 194 -107.93 70.68 20.10
CA GLY A 194 -109.37 70.70 19.92
C GLY A 194 -110.22 70.01 20.99
N ASN A 195 -110.77 70.86 21.86
CA ASN A 195 -111.99 70.67 22.66
C ASN A 195 -113.03 69.74 22.00
N TYR A 196 -113.67 68.86 22.76
CA TYR A 196 -115.00 69.07 23.37
C TYR A 196 -115.36 67.87 24.26
N ALA A 197 -115.86 68.16 25.46
CA ALA A 197 -116.49 67.19 26.34
C ALA A 197 -117.86 66.78 25.77
N LEU A 198 -118.16 65.48 25.79
CA LEU A 198 -119.53 64.99 25.76
C LEU A 198 -119.86 64.35 27.10
N LYS A 199 -121.02 64.78 27.58
CA LYS A 199 -121.74 64.53 28.83
C LYS A 199 -121.96 63.03 29.11
N GLY A 200 -121.65 62.60 30.32
CA GLY A 200 -122.04 61.31 30.90
C GLY A 200 -120.84 60.45 31.29
N ASP A 201 -120.73 60.17 32.60
CA ASP A 201 -119.85 59.16 33.23
C ASP A 201 -118.38 59.54 33.48
N SER A 202 -118.08 60.25 34.58
CA SER A 202 -117.20 59.71 35.67
C SER A 202 -116.77 60.76 36.73
N TYR A 203 -116.59 60.20 37.92
CA TYR A 203 -116.56 60.65 39.33
C TYR A 203 -115.86 61.97 39.75
N THR A 204 -116.30 62.48 40.91
CA THR A 204 -115.75 63.69 41.55
C THR A 204 -114.51 63.38 42.39
N LYS A 205 -113.66 64.40 42.63
CA LYS A 205 -112.33 64.30 43.27
C LYS A 205 -112.32 63.61 44.64
N ALA A 206 -113.44 63.61 45.36
CA ALA A 206 -113.57 62.93 46.66
C ALA A 206 -113.76 61.40 46.55
N GLU A 207 -114.14 60.87 45.38
CA GLU A 207 -114.44 59.46 45.17
C GLU A 207 -113.22 58.66 44.64
N GLY A 208 -112.19 59.35 44.11
CA GLY A 208 -110.94 58.74 43.63
C GLY A 208 -109.92 58.44 44.73
N ASP A 209 -109.84 59.29 45.78
CA ASP A 209 -108.84 59.18 46.85
C ASP A 209 -109.12 58.05 47.87
N GLY A 210 -110.31 57.45 47.84
CA GLY A 210 -110.69 56.34 48.72
C GLY A 210 -110.40 54.94 48.18
N ARG A 211 -110.00 54.79 46.90
CA ARG A 211 -109.84 53.47 46.24
C ARG A 211 -108.47 53.22 45.59
N TYR A 212 -107.54 54.18 45.59
CA TYR A 212 -106.21 54.03 44.98
C TYR A 212 -105.10 54.73 45.80
N GLN A 213 -103.97 54.06 46.02
CA GLN A 213 -102.77 54.68 46.61
C GLN A 213 -101.91 55.40 45.54
N PRO A 214 -101.20 56.50 45.87
CA PRO A 214 -100.31 57.20 44.95
C PRO A 214 -99.12 56.34 44.54
N LYS A 215 -98.77 56.35 43.26
CA LYS A 215 -97.66 55.60 42.67
C LYS A 215 -96.30 56.19 43.09
N GLY A 216 -95.71 55.68 44.17
CA GLY A 216 -94.31 55.91 44.56
C GLY A 216 -93.36 54.88 43.93
N SER A 217 -92.07 55.20 43.86
CA SER A 217 -91.02 54.35 43.28
C SER A 217 -90.81 53.07 44.11
N TYR A 218 -91.54 52.00 43.80
CA TYR A 218 -91.31 50.69 44.41
C TYR A 218 -90.04 50.06 43.83
N GLN A 219 -88.98 49.96 44.64
CA GLN A 219 -87.86 49.08 44.35
C GLN A 219 -88.34 47.64 44.64
N PRO A 220 -88.43 46.72 43.65
CA PRO A 220 -88.96 45.39 43.90
C PRO A 220 -88.04 44.67 44.89
N SER A 221 -88.56 43.99 45.92
CA SER A 221 -87.75 43.23 46.86
C SER A 221 -87.03 42.08 46.12
N GLY A 222 -85.70 42.10 46.15
CA GLY A 222 -84.82 41.14 45.48
C GLY A 222 -83.37 41.38 45.89
N ASP A 223 -82.55 40.34 45.81
CA ASP A 223 -81.15 40.38 46.24
C ASP A 223 -80.28 40.97 45.11
N TYR A 224 -80.25 42.31 44.99
CA TYR A 224 -79.51 43.00 43.92
C TYR A 224 -78.06 43.23 44.34
N ALA A 225 -77.13 42.63 43.62
CA ALA A 225 -75.71 42.97 43.75
C ALA A 225 -75.51 44.45 43.37
N THR A 226 -75.02 45.25 44.31
CA THR A 226 -74.70 46.66 44.04
C THR A 226 -73.59 46.76 42.97
N ASN A 227 -73.49 47.88 42.26
CA ASN A 227 -72.36 48.12 41.34
C ASN A 227 -70.99 47.92 42.03
N SER A 228 -70.90 48.18 43.33
CA SER A 228 -69.70 47.88 44.15
C SER A 228 -69.42 46.37 44.24
N THR A 229 -70.45 45.56 44.48
CA THR A 229 -70.35 44.09 44.50
C THR A 229 -70.02 43.49 43.13
N VAL A 230 -70.53 44.08 42.06
CA VAL A 230 -70.25 43.65 40.69
C VAL A 230 -68.81 44.03 40.28
N ASN A 231 -68.40 45.28 40.53
CA ASN A 231 -67.04 45.74 40.22
C ASN A 231 -65.98 44.97 41.03
N SER A 232 -66.21 44.69 42.31
CA SER A 232 -65.27 43.88 43.11
C SER A 232 -65.10 42.45 42.58
N LYS A 233 -66.17 41.83 42.05
CA LYS A 233 -66.06 40.52 41.37
C LYS A 233 -65.31 40.61 40.03
N PHE A 234 -65.49 41.69 39.27
CA PHE A 234 -64.71 41.94 38.05
C PHE A 234 -63.23 42.21 38.35
N ASP A 235 -62.92 43.01 39.38
CA ASP A 235 -61.55 43.26 39.83
C ASP A 235 -60.88 41.99 40.35
N ALA A 236 -61.62 41.13 41.07
CA ALA A 236 -61.14 39.83 41.51
C ALA A 236 -60.86 38.89 40.33
N ALA A 237 -61.75 38.86 39.32
CA ALA A 237 -61.53 38.08 38.10
C ALA A 237 -60.34 38.59 37.28
N ASN A 238 -60.19 39.91 37.13
CA ASN A 238 -59.05 40.54 36.45
C ASN A 238 -57.74 40.30 37.20
N SER A 239 -57.74 40.43 38.53
CA SER A 239 -56.57 40.15 39.38
C SER A 239 -56.17 38.67 39.30
N ASN A 240 -57.14 37.75 39.29
CA ASN A 240 -56.89 36.32 39.06
C ASN A 240 -56.26 36.10 37.69
N ALA A 241 -56.83 36.68 36.62
CA ALA A 241 -56.32 36.58 35.26
C ALA A 241 -54.88 37.09 35.14
N ASN A 242 -54.56 38.24 35.73
CA ASN A 242 -53.22 38.84 35.71
C ASN A 242 -52.16 37.98 36.43
N ASN A 243 -52.57 37.09 37.35
CA ASN A 243 -51.66 36.25 38.12
C ASN A 243 -51.48 34.82 37.56
N ARG A 244 -52.19 34.43 36.47
CA ARG A 244 -52.11 33.06 35.92
C ARG A 244 -50.80 32.73 35.21
N VAL A 245 -50.04 33.73 34.77
CA VAL A 245 -48.66 33.57 34.26
C VAL A 245 -47.70 34.25 35.23
N PRO A 246 -47.16 33.51 36.22
CA PRO A 246 -46.23 34.10 37.18
C PRO A 246 -44.91 34.47 36.51
N ASN A 247 -44.54 35.75 36.55
CA ASN A 247 -43.27 36.26 36.04
C ASN A 247 -42.02 35.70 36.77
N THR A 248 -42.23 35.04 37.91
CA THR A 248 -41.19 34.35 38.69
C THR A 248 -40.86 32.95 38.17
N ARG A 249 -41.70 32.36 37.31
CA ARG A 249 -41.37 31.08 36.65
C ARG A 249 -40.23 31.30 35.66
N LYS A 250 -39.32 30.34 35.63
CA LYS A 250 -38.13 30.37 34.78
C LYS A 250 -38.17 29.26 33.73
N VAL A 251 -37.71 29.56 32.53
CA VAL A 251 -37.32 28.57 31.51
C VAL A 251 -35.81 28.63 31.39
N ASN A 252 -35.14 27.54 31.75
CA ASN A 252 -33.68 27.45 31.79
C ASN A 252 -33.02 28.66 32.50
N ASN A 253 -33.43 28.90 33.74
CA ASN A 253 -33.00 30.02 34.59
C ASN A 253 -33.38 31.44 34.13
N LYS A 254 -34.07 31.62 32.99
CA LYS A 254 -34.57 32.93 32.51
C LYS A 254 -36.04 33.14 32.90
N PRO A 255 -36.41 34.26 33.55
CA PRO A 255 -37.79 34.52 33.99
C PRO A 255 -38.75 34.85 32.83
N LEU A 256 -40.04 34.55 32.99
CA LEU A 256 -41.11 34.84 32.00
C LEU A 256 -41.57 36.31 31.98
N SER A 257 -40.70 37.26 32.33
CA SER A 257 -41.03 38.69 32.31
C SER A 257 -40.92 39.32 30.91
N ALA A 258 -40.38 38.59 29.94
CA ALA A 258 -40.24 38.99 28.53
C ALA A 258 -40.11 37.72 27.65
N ASP A 259 -40.01 37.92 26.33
CA ASP A 259 -39.71 36.83 25.40
C ASP A 259 -38.37 36.16 25.72
N ILE A 260 -38.37 34.82 25.72
CA ILE A 260 -37.19 34.02 26.06
C ILE A 260 -36.58 33.44 24.79
N THR A 261 -35.31 33.76 24.54
CA THR A 261 -34.47 33.06 23.55
C THR A 261 -33.55 32.07 24.26
N ILE A 262 -33.54 30.81 23.81
CA ILE A 262 -32.65 29.76 24.31
C ILE A 262 -31.58 29.49 23.24
N THR A 263 -30.33 29.56 23.65
CA THR A 263 -29.15 29.28 22.82
C THR A 263 -28.59 27.88 23.11
N ALA A 264 -27.65 27.40 22.30
CA ALA A 264 -26.99 26.10 22.55
C ALA A 264 -26.29 26.07 23.92
N SER A 265 -25.67 27.19 24.33
CA SER A 265 -25.02 27.33 25.64
C SER A 265 -26.01 27.22 26.80
N ASP A 266 -27.25 27.66 26.63
CA ASP A 266 -28.26 27.61 27.68
C ASP A 266 -28.59 26.15 28.04
N VAL A 267 -28.53 25.21 27.09
CA VAL A 267 -28.86 23.79 27.32
C VAL A 267 -27.63 22.87 27.34
N GLY A 268 -26.42 23.43 27.39
CA GLY A 268 -25.18 22.65 27.35
C GLY A 268 -24.97 21.87 26.04
N ALA A 269 -25.59 22.34 24.95
CA ALA A 269 -25.44 21.75 23.62
C ALA A 269 -24.34 22.46 22.83
N TYR A 270 -23.76 21.75 21.86
CA TYR A 270 -22.93 22.36 20.83
C TYR A 270 -23.80 23.16 19.85
N THR A 271 -23.26 24.26 19.37
CA THR A 271 -23.80 24.93 18.19
C THR A 271 -23.64 24.05 16.95
N LYS A 272 -24.46 24.30 15.93
CA LYS A 272 -24.35 23.60 14.65
C LYS A 272 -22.93 23.69 14.07
N ALA A 273 -22.30 24.86 14.17
CA ALA A 273 -20.94 25.08 13.66
C ALA A 273 -19.88 24.25 14.40
N GLU A 274 -19.99 24.11 15.72
CA GLU A 274 -19.08 23.27 16.51
C GLU A 274 -19.26 21.79 16.18
N SER A 275 -20.52 21.33 16.05
CA SER A 275 -20.81 19.96 15.61
C SER A 275 -20.24 19.67 14.22
N ASP A 276 -20.47 20.57 13.27
CA ASP A 276 -19.97 20.44 11.90
C ASP A 276 -18.42 20.38 11.87
N THR A 277 -17.75 21.21 12.67
CA THR A 277 -16.27 21.23 12.78
C THR A 277 -15.75 19.91 13.37
N LYS A 278 -16.30 19.46 14.50
CA LYS A 278 -15.88 18.19 15.13
C LYS A 278 -16.09 16.98 14.20
N ILE A 279 -17.18 16.99 13.42
CA ILE A 279 -17.45 15.95 12.43
C ILE A 279 -16.45 16.01 11.28
N ALA A 280 -16.10 17.21 10.81
CA ALA A 280 -15.11 17.40 9.76
C ALA A 280 -13.71 16.91 10.21
N ASP A 281 -13.29 17.27 11.42
CA ASP A 281 -12.03 16.82 12.01
C ASP A 281 -11.99 15.30 12.14
N ALA A 282 -13.07 14.67 12.62
CA ALA A 282 -13.17 13.22 12.71
C ALA A 282 -13.05 12.52 11.35
N LYS A 283 -13.73 13.06 10.31
CA LYS A 283 -13.62 12.54 8.94
C LYS A 283 -12.22 12.71 8.37
N LYS A 284 -11.58 13.85 8.64
CA LYS A 284 -10.21 14.12 8.22
C LYS A 284 -9.23 13.15 8.88
N MET A 285 -9.33 12.93 10.19
CA MET A 285 -8.52 11.95 10.91
C MET A 285 -8.66 10.54 10.32
N GLY A 286 -9.88 10.10 10.00
CA GLY A 286 -10.10 8.81 9.35
C GLY A 286 -9.46 8.73 7.96
N THR A 287 -9.54 9.81 7.18
CA THR A 287 -8.92 9.90 5.85
C THR A 287 -7.40 9.86 5.94
N ASP A 288 -6.80 10.66 6.82
CA ASP A 288 -5.36 10.72 7.03
C ASP A 288 -4.81 9.37 7.53
N ALA A 289 -5.55 8.68 8.40
CA ALA A 289 -5.22 7.33 8.86
C ALA A 289 -5.24 6.31 7.71
N GLN A 290 -6.25 6.35 6.84
CA GLN A 290 -6.34 5.47 5.67
C GLN A 290 -5.20 5.73 4.68
N VAL A 291 -4.87 7.00 4.42
CA VAL A 291 -3.74 7.39 3.56
C VAL A 291 -2.43 6.87 4.13
N THR A 292 -2.22 7.03 5.43
CA THR A 292 -1.02 6.53 6.14
C THR A 292 -0.93 5.01 6.06
N ALA A 293 -2.04 4.29 6.29
CA ALA A 293 -2.09 2.83 6.18
C ALA A 293 -1.78 2.36 4.75
N ASN A 294 -2.33 3.01 3.74
CA ASN A 294 -2.08 2.69 2.33
C ASN A 294 -0.61 2.94 1.95
N ALA A 295 -0.01 4.03 2.44
CA ALA A 295 1.41 4.32 2.23
C ALA A 295 2.30 3.27 2.90
N ALA A 296 1.99 2.88 4.14
CA ALA A 296 2.70 1.82 4.85
C ALA A 296 2.60 0.47 4.11
N ASN A 297 1.42 0.11 3.62
CA ASN A 297 1.22 -1.13 2.86
C ASN A 297 1.98 -1.12 1.52
N THR A 298 2.02 0.06 0.86
CA THR A 298 2.81 0.26 -0.36
C THR A 298 4.31 0.11 -0.08
N ASN A 299 4.81 0.72 1.00
CA ASN A 299 6.20 0.60 1.41
C ASN A 299 6.59 -0.84 1.77
N ALA A 300 5.71 -1.57 2.46
CA ALA A 300 5.91 -2.99 2.77
C ALA A 300 5.97 -3.85 1.50
N THR A 301 5.07 -3.59 0.54
CA THR A 301 5.06 -4.28 -0.76
C THR A 301 6.35 -4.00 -1.54
N ASN A 302 6.79 -2.74 -1.59
CA ASN A 302 8.04 -2.34 -2.25
C ASN A 302 9.26 -2.99 -1.60
N ALA A 303 9.29 -3.08 -0.26
CA ALA A 303 10.35 -3.76 0.47
C ALA A 303 10.38 -5.26 0.14
N ASN A 304 9.24 -5.93 0.11
CA ASN A 304 9.13 -7.35 -0.25
C ASN A 304 9.58 -7.60 -1.70
N ASN A 305 9.16 -6.75 -2.65
CA ASN A 305 9.57 -6.85 -4.05
C ASN A 305 11.09 -6.64 -4.21
N ASN A 306 11.66 -5.67 -3.50
CA ASN A 306 13.11 -5.44 -3.49
C ASN A 306 13.86 -6.66 -2.90
N ALA A 307 13.36 -7.25 -1.82
CA ALA A 307 13.95 -8.44 -1.21
C ALA A 307 13.93 -9.64 -2.17
N ASN A 308 12.79 -9.90 -2.81
CA ASN A 308 12.64 -11.02 -3.76
C ASN A 308 13.52 -10.89 -5.02
N GLY A 309 13.96 -9.67 -5.37
CA GLY A 309 14.79 -9.40 -6.54
C GLY A 309 16.31 -9.40 -6.30
N ARG A 310 16.78 -9.47 -5.04
CA ARG A 310 18.21 -9.29 -4.72
C ARG A 310 19.14 -10.37 -5.27
N VAL A 311 18.65 -11.60 -5.41
CA VAL A 311 19.37 -12.68 -6.07
C VAL A 311 18.59 -13.03 -7.34
N PRO A 312 18.95 -12.45 -8.50
CA PRO A 312 18.31 -12.81 -9.74
C PRO A 312 18.60 -14.29 -10.06
N ASN A 313 17.55 -15.08 -10.28
CA ASN A 313 17.68 -16.49 -10.69
C ASN A 313 18.36 -16.66 -12.07
N THR A 314 18.59 -15.56 -12.78
CA THR A 314 19.39 -15.51 -14.02
C THR A 314 20.89 -15.40 -13.77
N ARG A 315 21.33 -15.04 -12.54
CA ARG A 315 22.75 -15.07 -12.19
C ARG A 315 23.23 -16.51 -12.17
N LYS A 316 24.43 -16.72 -12.70
CA LYS A 316 25.04 -18.04 -12.82
C LYS A 316 26.36 -18.09 -12.08
N VAL A 317 26.65 -19.24 -11.47
CA VAL A 317 27.97 -19.65 -11.00
C VAL A 317 28.41 -20.79 -11.91
N ASN A 318 29.50 -20.59 -12.66
CA ASN A 318 30.02 -21.55 -13.66
C ASN A 318 28.90 -22.11 -14.56
N ASN A 319 28.12 -21.20 -15.17
CA ASN A 319 26.97 -21.49 -16.03
C ASN A 319 25.74 -22.17 -15.38
N LYS A 320 25.75 -22.44 -14.06
CA LYS A 320 24.60 -22.96 -13.32
C LYS A 320 23.82 -21.82 -12.67
N ALA A 321 22.52 -21.76 -12.90
CA ALA A 321 21.65 -20.72 -12.37
C ALA A 321 21.50 -20.81 -10.84
N LEU A 322 21.40 -19.66 -10.17
CA LEU A 322 21.15 -19.55 -8.72
C LEU A 322 19.67 -19.76 -8.36
N SER A 323 19.01 -20.74 -8.98
CA SER A 323 17.60 -21.08 -8.67
C SER A 323 17.46 -22.14 -7.58
N ALA A 324 18.58 -22.74 -7.14
CA ALA A 324 18.69 -23.72 -6.07
C ALA A 324 20.16 -23.79 -5.61
N ASP A 325 20.47 -24.66 -4.65
CA ASP A 325 21.85 -24.95 -4.25
C ASP A 325 22.69 -25.45 -5.43
N ILE A 326 23.93 -24.98 -5.51
CA ILE A 326 24.87 -25.32 -6.58
C ILE A 326 25.98 -26.20 -6.03
N SER A 327 26.13 -27.38 -6.65
CA SER A 327 27.31 -28.23 -6.47
C SER A 327 28.23 -28.08 -7.69
N LEU A 328 29.50 -27.80 -7.46
CA LEU A 328 30.54 -27.73 -8.49
C LEU A 328 31.44 -28.96 -8.40
N ASN A 329 31.81 -29.50 -9.56
CA ASN A 329 32.83 -30.55 -9.68
C ASN A 329 34.11 -29.99 -10.35
N ALA A 330 35.15 -30.81 -10.43
CA ALA A 330 36.43 -30.41 -11.02
C ALA A 330 36.28 -29.91 -12.48
N GLY A 331 35.41 -30.55 -13.26
CA GLY A 331 35.11 -30.13 -14.63
C GLY A 331 34.48 -28.75 -14.72
N ASP A 332 33.61 -28.38 -13.77
CA ASP A 332 32.98 -27.05 -13.75
C ASP A 332 33.99 -25.91 -13.57
N VAL A 333 35.19 -26.18 -13.04
CA VAL A 333 36.27 -25.19 -12.81
C VAL A 333 37.50 -25.41 -13.69
N GLY A 334 37.44 -26.34 -14.66
CA GLY A 334 38.58 -26.67 -15.52
C GLY A 334 39.74 -27.34 -14.79
N ALA A 335 39.47 -27.97 -13.64
CA ALA A 335 40.47 -28.71 -12.87
C ALA A 335 40.42 -30.22 -13.17
N TYR A 336 41.54 -30.90 -12.93
CA TYR A 336 41.57 -32.36 -12.91
C TYR A 336 41.00 -32.89 -11.59
N THR A 337 40.30 -34.01 -11.68
CA THR A 337 39.96 -34.80 -10.51
C THR A 337 41.23 -35.40 -9.89
N LYS A 338 41.16 -35.75 -8.61
CA LYS A 338 42.26 -36.44 -7.92
C LYS A 338 42.70 -37.71 -8.65
N ALA A 339 41.74 -38.50 -9.15
CA ALA A 339 42.02 -39.72 -9.90
C ALA A 339 42.76 -39.46 -11.23
N GLU A 340 42.39 -38.40 -11.95
CA GLU A 340 43.10 -38.02 -13.18
C GLU A 340 44.54 -37.57 -12.89
N VAL A 341 44.75 -36.82 -11.81
CA VAL A 341 46.10 -36.43 -11.37
C VAL A 341 46.93 -37.66 -11.02
N ASP A 342 46.39 -38.57 -10.21
CA ASP A 342 47.06 -39.81 -9.81
C ASP A 342 47.43 -40.67 -11.03
N SER A 343 46.52 -40.77 -12.01
CA SER A 343 46.75 -41.49 -13.27
C SER A 343 47.87 -40.85 -14.10
N ARG A 344 47.86 -39.51 -14.25
CA ARG A 344 48.89 -38.78 -15.00
C ARG A 344 50.27 -38.89 -14.37
N ILE A 345 50.35 -38.79 -13.04
CA ILE A 345 51.61 -38.97 -12.32
C ILE A 345 52.13 -40.40 -12.51
N SER A 346 51.24 -41.40 -12.40
CA SER A 346 51.61 -42.80 -12.62
C SER A 346 52.04 -43.08 -14.06
N ALA A 347 51.50 -42.36 -15.05
CA ALA A 347 51.90 -42.45 -16.44
C ALA A 347 53.21 -41.70 -16.75
N SER A 348 53.60 -40.71 -15.94
CA SER A 348 54.73 -39.82 -16.21
C SER A 348 56.12 -40.42 -15.93
N GLY A 349 56.20 -41.71 -15.61
CA GLY A 349 57.46 -42.43 -15.54
C GLY A 349 57.36 -43.75 -14.77
N GLY A 350 58.11 -44.77 -15.18
CA GLY A 350 58.24 -46.01 -14.45
C GLY A 350 58.95 -45.75 -13.12
N LYS A 351 58.37 -46.17 -11.99
CA LYS A 351 59.04 -46.06 -10.69
C LYS A 351 60.38 -46.81 -10.71
N ASN A 352 61.44 -46.13 -10.29
CA ASN A 352 62.73 -46.78 -10.10
C ASN A 352 62.61 -47.91 -9.07
N THR A 353 63.26 -49.04 -9.33
CA THR A 353 63.27 -50.21 -8.46
C THR A 353 64.69 -50.51 -7.99
N ALA A 354 64.85 -51.08 -6.80
CA ALA A 354 66.17 -51.40 -6.27
C ALA A 354 66.12 -52.56 -5.28
N ASN A 355 67.19 -53.36 -5.26
CA ASN A 355 67.52 -54.26 -4.17
C ASN A 355 68.66 -53.66 -3.35
N LYS A 356 68.36 -53.20 -2.13
CA LYS A 356 69.26 -52.39 -1.29
C LYS A 356 70.10 -53.28 -0.36
N THR A 357 71.01 -54.05 -0.95
CA THR A 357 71.95 -54.93 -0.24
C THR A 357 73.40 -54.64 -0.66
N ASP A 358 74.38 -55.21 0.06
CA ASP A 358 75.81 -55.09 -0.28
C ASP A 358 76.10 -55.60 -1.70
N ASN A 359 75.35 -56.61 -2.16
CA ASN A 359 75.34 -57.11 -3.53
C ASN A 359 73.99 -56.79 -4.19
N GLY A 360 73.79 -55.50 -4.44
CA GLY A 360 72.51 -54.91 -4.79
C GLY A 360 72.45 -54.34 -6.20
N TRP A 361 71.29 -53.80 -6.53
CA TRP A 361 71.07 -53.15 -7.82
C TRP A 361 70.02 -52.04 -7.71
N TRP A 362 70.11 -51.08 -8.62
CA TRP A 362 69.10 -50.07 -8.90
C TRP A 362 68.76 -50.09 -10.38
N LYS A 363 67.49 -49.94 -10.72
CA LYS A 363 66.98 -49.88 -12.09
C LYS A 363 66.08 -48.66 -12.27
N CYS A 364 66.41 -47.88 -13.28
CA CYS A 364 65.57 -46.80 -13.78
C CYS A 364 64.30 -47.39 -14.41
N GLY A 365 63.13 -46.98 -13.91
CA GLY A 365 61.86 -47.45 -14.47
C GLY A 365 61.52 -46.82 -15.82
N ASP A 366 62.09 -45.65 -16.14
CA ASP A 366 61.86 -44.94 -17.40
C ASP A 366 62.72 -45.48 -18.55
N THR A 367 64.02 -45.64 -18.31
CA THR A 367 65.00 -45.97 -19.36
C THR A 367 65.41 -47.44 -19.37
N GLY A 368 65.09 -48.18 -18.29
CA GLY A 368 65.59 -49.52 -18.08
C GLY A 368 67.08 -49.59 -17.67
N MET A 369 67.76 -48.45 -17.56
CA MET A 369 69.16 -48.39 -17.10
C MET A 369 69.32 -49.01 -15.71
N MET A 370 70.36 -49.80 -15.55
CA MET A 370 70.66 -50.54 -14.34
C MET A 370 72.06 -50.22 -13.85
N LEU A 371 72.18 -50.05 -12.54
CA LEU A 371 73.43 -49.98 -11.80
C LEU A 371 73.45 -51.15 -10.82
N GLN A 372 74.54 -51.89 -10.79
CA GLN A 372 74.71 -53.03 -9.90
C GLN A 372 76.02 -52.92 -9.14
N ASN A 373 75.97 -53.19 -7.84
CA ASN A 373 77.14 -53.23 -6.96
C ASN A 373 77.42 -54.66 -6.51
N VAL A 374 78.70 -55.04 -6.52
CA VAL A 374 79.17 -56.31 -5.97
C VAL A 374 80.35 -56.07 -5.04
N HIS A 375 80.22 -56.53 -3.80
CA HIS A 375 81.22 -56.62 -2.76
C HIS A 375 81.58 -58.10 -2.59
N THR A 376 82.83 -58.43 -2.84
CA THR A 376 83.36 -59.79 -2.70
C THR A 376 84.84 -59.74 -2.32
N THR A 377 85.54 -60.86 -2.38
CA THR A 377 87.00 -60.93 -2.25
C THR A 377 87.59 -61.53 -3.50
N PHE A 378 88.75 -61.04 -3.94
CA PHE A 378 89.53 -61.72 -4.97
C PHE A 378 90.42 -62.78 -4.32
N LYS A 379 90.60 -63.92 -5.00
CA LYS A 379 91.18 -65.13 -4.41
C LYS A 379 92.71 -65.13 -4.42
N ASP A 380 93.29 -64.75 -5.55
CA ASP A 380 94.71 -64.81 -5.86
C ASP A 380 95.02 -63.97 -7.12
N TRP A 381 96.27 -64.02 -7.59
CA TRP A 381 96.71 -63.37 -8.83
C TRP A 381 96.33 -64.19 -10.08
N SER A 382 95.06 -64.60 -10.15
CA SER A 382 94.45 -65.29 -11.28
C SER A 382 93.16 -64.59 -11.72
N ASP A 383 92.47 -65.18 -12.69
CA ASP A 383 91.22 -64.62 -13.22
C ASP A 383 90.08 -64.83 -12.23
N ASN A 384 89.57 -63.72 -11.71
CA ASN A 384 88.46 -63.69 -10.78
C ASN A 384 87.17 -63.40 -11.55
N VAL A 385 86.31 -64.41 -11.70
CA VAL A 385 84.98 -64.26 -12.31
C VAL A 385 83.99 -63.88 -11.22
N VAL A 386 83.38 -62.70 -11.36
CA VAL A 386 82.40 -62.16 -10.41
C VAL A 386 81.05 -62.00 -11.11
N ASN A 387 80.02 -62.64 -10.57
CA ASN A 387 78.66 -62.56 -11.09
C ASN A 387 77.97 -61.29 -10.61
N PHE A 388 77.21 -60.65 -11.48
CA PHE A 388 76.32 -59.57 -11.10
C PHE A 388 75.12 -60.12 -10.30
N PRO A 389 74.52 -59.33 -9.40
CA PRO A 389 73.36 -59.74 -8.61
C PRO A 389 72.18 -60.22 -9.47
N ILE A 390 71.95 -59.56 -10.60
CA ILE A 390 71.05 -60.01 -11.65
C ILE A 390 71.68 -59.80 -13.04
N PRO A 391 71.32 -60.61 -14.05
CA PRO A 391 71.75 -60.35 -15.42
C PRO A 391 71.24 -58.99 -15.92
N PHE A 392 72.06 -58.25 -16.65
CA PHE A 392 71.58 -57.15 -17.49
C PHE A 392 70.73 -57.73 -18.63
N PRO A 393 69.45 -57.34 -18.78
CA PRO A 393 68.55 -57.92 -19.78
C PRO A 393 69.09 -57.93 -21.22
N ASN A 394 69.84 -56.90 -21.62
CA ASN A 394 70.47 -56.80 -22.93
C ASN A 394 71.99 -56.87 -22.83
N LYS A 395 72.64 -55.87 -22.20
CA LYS A 395 74.10 -55.83 -22.09
C LYS A 395 74.61 -54.98 -20.93
N CYS A 396 75.78 -55.39 -20.40
CA CYS A 396 76.62 -54.53 -19.58
C CYS A 396 77.41 -53.58 -20.49
N ILE A 397 77.40 -52.29 -20.19
CA ILE A 397 78.06 -51.24 -20.97
C ILE A 397 79.28 -50.63 -20.27
N ASN A 398 79.38 -50.75 -18.95
CA ASN A 398 80.51 -50.24 -18.19
C ASN A 398 80.72 -51.04 -16.92
N VAL A 399 81.98 -51.22 -16.53
CA VAL A 399 82.38 -51.79 -15.24
C VAL A 399 83.49 -50.93 -14.64
N VAL A 400 83.31 -50.57 -13.38
CA VAL A 400 84.30 -49.92 -12.52
C VAL A 400 84.68 -50.89 -11.42
N VAL A 401 85.98 -51.09 -11.24
CA VAL A 401 86.52 -52.01 -10.24
C VAL A 401 87.44 -51.25 -9.31
N SER A 402 87.25 -51.45 -8.02
CA SER A 402 88.13 -50.93 -6.97
C SER A 402 88.42 -52.02 -5.96
N VAL A 403 89.63 -51.98 -5.41
CA VAL A 403 90.09 -52.90 -4.36
C VAL A 403 90.35 -52.09 -3.11
N ASN A 404 90.10 -52.68 -1.95
CA ASN A 404 90.56 -52.14 -0.68
C ASN A 404 91.69 -53.04 -0.18
N SER A 405 92.88 -52.48 0.00
CA SER A 405 94.05 -53.24 0.47
C SER A 405 94.82 -52.44 1.51
N SER A 406 95.27 -53.12 2.57
CA SER A 406 96.14 -52.57 3.61
C SER A 406 97.63 -52.72 3.29
N THR A 407 98.00 -53.32 2.14
CA THR A 407 99.39 -53.47 1.73
C THR A 407 99.93 -52.19 1.09
N ASN A 408 100.79 -51.47 1.81
CA ASN A 408 101.48 -50.25 1.34
C ASN A 408 102.63 -50.57 0.38
N ASN A 409 102.34 -51.06 -0.82
CA ASN A 409 103.35 -51.21 -1.88
C ASN A 409 103.01 -50.31 -3.08
N PRO A 410 103.44 -49.04 -3.10
CA PRO A 410 103.06 -48.06 -4.13
C PRO A 410 103.69 -48.32 -5.50
N GLY A 411 104.44 -49.43 -5.67
CA GLY A 411 105.31 -49.63 -6.83
C GLY A 411 104.76 -50.45 -7.99
N ASN A 412 103.91 -51.46 -7.79
CA ASN A 412 103.56 -52.42 -8.86
C ASN A 412 102.27 -53.21 -8.58
N TYR A 413 101.11 -52.55 -8.52
CA TYR A 413 99.83 -53.26 -8.58
C TYR A 413 99.01 -52.81 -9.78
N ALA A 414 98.21 -53.73 -10.31
CA ALA A 414 97.37 -53.45 -11.46
C ALA A 414 96.04 -54.17 -11.32
N ILE A 415 94.98 -53.49 -11.76
CA ILE A 415 93.61 -53.98 -11.80
C ILE A 415 93.20 -53.98 -13.26
N TYR A 416 92.92 -55.14 -13.80
CA TYR A 416 92.49 -55.30 -15.18
C TYR A 416 91.07 -55.83 -15.20
N VAL A 417 90.21 -55.16 -15.96
CA VAL A 417 88.95 -55.74 -16.39
C VAL A 417 89.21 -56.45 -17.70
N LYS A 418 89.32 -57.78 -17.68
CA LYS A 418 89.69 -58.58 -18.86
C LYS A 418 88.54 -58.70 -19.86
N SER A 419 87.34 -58.93 -19.34
CA SER A 419 86.12 -59.09 -20.15
C SER A 419 84.89 -58.96 -19.27
N TRP A 420 83.76 -58.56 -19.84
CA TRP A 420 82.45 -58.68 -19.20
C TRP A 420 81.40 -59.16 -20.20
N ASN A 421 80.31 -59.68 -19.67
CA ASN A 421 79.09 -59.99 -20.40
C ASN A 421 77.88 -59.52 -19.58
N ALA A 422 76.66 -59.89 -19.97
CA ALA A 422 75.45 -59.50 -19.26
C ALA A 422 75.34 -60.03 -17.81
N LYS A 423 76.08 -61.10 -17.46
CA LYS A 423 75.93 -61.84 -16.19
C LYS A 423 77.14 -61.70 -15.26
N SER A 424 78.32 -61.45 -15.79
CA SER A 424 79.55 -61.43 -15.01
C SER A 424 80.63 -60.54 -15.61
N VAL A 425 81.63 -60.25 -14.78
CA VAL A 425 82.89 -59.64 -15.17
C VAL A 425 84.05 -60.53 -14.73
N THR A 426 85.09 -60.60 -15.57
CA THR A 426 86.35 -61.25 -15.25
C THR A 426 87.38 -60.16 -14.96
N VAL A 427 87.92 -60.17 -13.74
CA VAL A 427 88.94 -59.23 -13.30
C VAL A 427 90.23 -59.96 -12.95
N TYR A 428 91.37 -59.32 -13.23
CA TYR A 428 92.68 -59.80 -12.83
C TYR A 428 93.34 -58.73 -11.97
N ILE A 429 93.85 -59.14 -10.80
CA ILE A 429 94.45 -58.25 -9.81
C ILE A 429 95.80 -58.86 -9.45
N SER A 430 96.87 -58.07 -9.58
CA SER A 430 98.23 -58.49 -9.23
C SER A 430 98.93 -57.44 -8.38
N GLY A 431 99.93 -57.88 -7.61
CA GLY A 431 100.79 -56.97 -6.84
C GLY A 431 100.27 -56.58 -5.45
N ILE A 432 99.10 -57.08 -5.05
CA ILE A 432 98.52 -56.93 -3.71
C ILE A 432 97.99 -58.26 -3.16
N ALA A 433 97.93 -58.39 -1.83
CA ALA A 433 97.40 -59.60 -1.19
C ALA A 433 95.87 -59.74 -1.39
N PRO A 434 95.33 -60.97 -1.52
CA PRO A 434 93.89 -61.24 -1.59
C PRO A 434 93.09 -60.45 -0.57
N GLY A 435 92.02 -59.78 -1.02
CA GLY A 435 91.27 -58.85 -0.17
C GLY A 435 89.95 -58.38 -0.78
N PRO A 436 89.30 -57.39 -0.15
CA PRO A 436 88.02 -56.87 -0.61
C PRO A 436 88.09 -56.30 -2.04
N LEU A 437 87.12 -56.72 -2.83
CA LEU A 437 86.89 -56.35 -4.22
C LEU A 437 85.50 -55.74 -4.34
N HIS A 438 85.45 -54.52 -4.88
CA HIS A 438 84.23 -53.78 -5.13
C HIS A 438 84.09 -53.56 -6.63
N ILE A 439 82.91 -53.87 -7.16
CA ILE A 439 82.58 -53.73 -8.56
C ILE A 439 81.29 -52.94 -8.67
N MET A 440 81.29 -51.91 -9.51
CA MET A 440 80.09 -51.23 -9.96
C MET A 440 79.94 -51.45 -11.46
N ALA A 441 78.79 -51.98 -11.89
CA ALA A 441 78.51 -52.21 -13.30
C ALA A 441 77.25 -51.45 -13.73
N MET A 442 77.27 -50.95 -14.96
CA MET A 442 76.14 -50.28 -15.60
C MET A 442 75.71 -51.05 -16.85
N GLY A 443 74.41 -51.11 -17.11
CA GLY A 443 73.84 -51.81 -18.26
C GLY A 443 72.33 -51.62 -18.37
N TYR A 444 71.68 -52.38 -19.24
CA TYR A 444 70.22 -52.42 -19.41
C TYR A 444 69.77 -53.74 -19.99
#